data_AF-A0A3C0ZV66-F1
#
_entry.id   AF-A0A3C0ZV66-F1
#
_cell.length_a   1.000
_cell.length_b   1.000
_cell.length_c   1.000
_cell.angle_alpha   90.00
_cell.angle_beta   90.00
_cell.angle_gamma   90.00
#
_symmetry.space_group_name_H-M   'P 1'
#
loop_
_entity.id
_entity.type
_entity.pdbx_description
1 polymer ?
#
loop_
_entity_poly.entity_id
_entity_poly.type
_entity_poly.pdbx_seq_one_letter_code
_entity_poly.pdbx_strand_id
1 'polypeptide(L)'
;AVVFGLVDFTAVYEASWFAVPQFKIIFRDYTPDFTALITIAPIALVTMCEHIGDHTSLSNIIGRNLIEDPGLHRTMLGDGIATFVAGLIGGPANTTYGENTAVVGMTRVASVKVIRLAAVFAIIVGFFGKFTALVSTIPNAVLGGVSLLLYGFIAVNGLKVLI
;
A
#
# COMPACT_ATOMS: atom_id res chain seq x y z
N ALA A 1 -21.66 12.17 -3.40
CA ALA A 1 -22.09 10.93 -2.71
C ALA A 1 -23.07 11.25 -1.56
N VAL A 2 -22.67 12.03 -0.55
CA VAL A 2 -23.51 12.41 0.59
C VAL A 2 -24.82 13.12 0.18
N VAL A 3 -24.72 14.13 -0.69
CA VAL A 3 -25.89 14.87 -1.21
C VAL A 3 -26.85 13.98 -2.03
N PHE A 4 -26.35 12.86 -2.57
CA PHE A 4 -27.14 11.90 -3.34
C PHE A 4 -27.68 10.74 -2.50
N GLY A 5 -27.50 10.77 -1.17
CA GLY A 5 -27.99 9.72 -0.26
C GLY A 5 -27.29 8.36 -0.41
N LEU A 6 -26.14 8.31 -1.07
CA LEU A 6 -25.41 7.07 -1.36
C LEU A 6 -24.48 6.61 -0.22
N VAL A 7 -24.49 7.32 0.91
CA VAL A 7 -23.59 7.10 2.04
C VAL A 7 -24.43 6.91 3.30
N ASP A 8 -24.29 5.77 3.95
CA ASP A 8 -24.89 5.49 5.25
C ASP A 8 -23.83 5.63 6.35
N PHE A 9 -24.08 6.54 7.30
CA PHE A 9 -23.18 6.82 8.42
C PHE A 9 -23.54 6.03 9.69
N THR A 10 -24.56 5.16 9.65
CA THR A 10 -24.97 4.34 10.81
C THR A 10 -23.80 3.54 11.37
N ALA A 11 -23.03 2.88 10.49
CA ALA A 11 -21.82 2.15 10.86
C ALA A 11 -20.77 3.04 11.56
N VAL A 12 -20.67 4.33 11.19
CA VAL A 12 -19.76 5.28 11.84
C VAL A 12 -20.27 5.65 13.23
N TYR A 13 -21.58 5.81 13.41
CA TYR A 13 -22.17 6.11 14.71
C TYR A 13 -22.03 4.95 15.70
N GLU A 14 -22.17 3.71 15.22
CA GLU A 14 -22.10 2.49 16.04
C GLU A 14 -20.66 2.03 16.33
N ALA A 15 -19.69 2.37 15.48
CA ALA A 15 -18.31 1.96 15.66
C ALA A 15 -17.70 2.49 16.97
N SER A 16 -16.82 1.71 17.61
CA SER A 16 -16.07 2.18 18.77
C SER A 16 -15.00 3.21 18.36
N TRP A 17 -14.62 4.09 19.29
CA TRP A 17 -13.50 5.01 19.07
C TRP A 17 -12.18 4.24 18.89
N PHE A 18 -11.96 3.22 19.73
CA PHE A 18 -10.81 2.32 19.62
C PHE A 18 -11.28 0.94 19.14
N ALA A 19 -10.64 0.42 18.11
CA ALA A 19 -10.89 -0.92 17.58
C ALA A 19 -9.55 -1.59 17.26
N VAL A 20 -9.41 -2.87 17.63
CA VAL A 20 -8.22 -3.64 17.28
C VAL A 20 -8.43 -4.20 15.86
N PRO A 21 -7.46 -4.03 14.93
CA PRO A 21 -7.52 -4.65 13.62
C PRO A 21 -7.71 -6.17 13.72
N GLN A 22 -8.49 -6.73 12.80
CA GLN A 22 -8.72 -8.18 12.74
C GLN A 22 -7.49 -8.88 12.17
N PHE A 23 -6.55 -9.22 13.03
CA PHE A 23 -5.40 -10.04 12.65
C PHE A 23 -5.85 -11.46 12.32
N LYS A 24 -5.35 -12.02 11.20
CA LYS A 24 -5.52 -13.42 10.86
C LYS A 24 -4.18 -14.12 10.97
N ILE A 25 -4.10 -15.13 11.83
CA ILE A 25 -2.85 -15.84 12.13
C ILE A 25 -2.84 -17.16 11.36
N ILE A 26 -1.74 -17.39 10.64
CA ILE A 26 -1.49 -18.65 9.93
C ILE A 26 -1.60 -19.85 10.89
N PHE A 27 -2.25 -20.92 10.44
CA PHE A 27 -2.59 -22.13 11.21
C PHE A 27 -3.65 -21.97 12.31
N ARG A 28 -4.11 -20.75 12.62
CA ARG A 28 -5.27 -20.51 13.50
C ARG A 28 -6.51 -20.17 12.68
N ASP A 29 -6.41 -19.15 11.83
CA ASP A 29 -7.56 -18.59 11.10
C ASP A 29 -7.63 -19.09 9.65
N TYR A 30 -6.52 -19.60 9.11
CA TYR A 30 -6.45 -20.22 7.78
C TYR A 30 -5.31 -21.23 7.70
N THR A 31 -5.53 -22.28 6.93
CA THR A 31 -4.53 -23.32 6.63
C THR A 31 -3.87 -23.02 5.28
N PRO A 32 -2.52 -23.01 5.20
CA PRO A 32 -1.83 -22.85 3.93
C PRO A 32 -2.25 -23.95 2.94
N ASP A 33 -2.83 -23.54 1.82
CA ASP A 33 -3.12 -24.42 0.70
C ASP A 33 -2.07 -24.22 -0.39
N PHE A 34 -1.48 -25.32 -0.85
CA PHE A 34 -0.41 -25.28 -1.84
C PHE A 34 -0.93 -24.81 -3.21
N THR A 35 -2.18 -25.13 -3.55
CA THR A 35 -2.81 -24.68 -4.80
C THR A 35 -3.02 -23.17 -4.80
N ALA A 36 -3.55 -22.62 -3.71
CA ALA A 36 -3.71 -21.18 -3.52
C ALA A 36 -2.36 -20.45 -3.56
N LEU A 37 -1.31 -21.02 -2.94
CA LEU A 37 0.03 -20.45 -2.95
C LEU A 37 0.58 -20.32 -4.38
N ILE A 38 0.50 -21.38 -5.18
CA ILE A 38 0.97 -21.36 -6.58
C ILE A 38 0.16 -20.37 -7.43
N THR A 39 -1.13 -20.22 -7.15
CA THR A 39 -2.00 -19.30 -7.90
C THR A 39 -1.64 -17.84 -7.65
N ILE A 40 -1.22 -17.51 -6.41
CA ILE A 40 -0.86 -16.14 -6.01
C ILE A 40 0.62 -15.86 -6.27
N ALA A 41 1.50 -16.87 -6.28
CA ALA A 41 2.94 -16.71 -6.44
C ALA A 41 3.38 -15.81 -7.62
N PRO A 42 2.74 -15.85 -8.82
CA PRO A 42 3.09 -14.96 -9.93
C PRO A 42 2.94 -13.47 -9.62
N ILE A 43 2.08 -13.09 -8.66
CA ILE A 43 1.89 -11.69 -8.25
C ILE A 43 3.19 -11.11 -7.69
N ALA A 44 4.04 -11.93 -7.05
CA ALA A 44 5.34 -11.48 -6.56
C ALA A 44 6.26 -11.01 -7.70
N LEU A 45 6.15 -11.59 -8.91
CA LEU A 45 6.93 -11.11 -10.07
C LEU A 45 6.48 -9.70 -10.47
N VAL A 46 5.19 -9.42 -10.42
CA VAL A 46 4.62 -8.11 -10.76
C VAL A 46 5.07 -7.06 -9.75
N THR A 47 4.99 -7.35 -8.45
CA THR A 47 5.42 -6.41 -7.40
C THR A 47 6.92 -6.15 -7.42
N MET A 48 7.74 -7.16 -7.77
CA MET A 48 9.18 -6.96 -7.95
C MET A 48 9.47 -5.99 -9.12
N CYS A 49 8.79 -6.14 -10.25
CA CYS A 49 8.92 -5.21 -11.38
C CYS A 49 8.47 -3.79 -11.02
N GLU A 50 7.36 -3.66 -10.31
CA GLU A 50 6.84 -2.38 -9.80
C GLU A 50 7.83 -1.71 -8.84
N HIS A 51 8.37 -2.46 -7.89
CA HIS A 51 9.37 -1.96 -6.93
C HIS A 51 10.63 -1.42 -7.62
N ILE A 52 11.13 -2.12 -8.64
CA ILE A 52 12.27 -1.65 -9.46
C ILE A 52 11.92 -0.34 -10.17
N GLY A 53 10.74 -0.27 -10.78
CA GLY A 53 10.30 0.93 -11.50
C GLY A 53 10.15 2.14 -10.59
N ASP A 54 9.53 1.96 -9.43
CA ASP A 54 9.35 3.03 -8.44
C ASP A 54 10.68 3.50 -7.85
N HIS A 55 11.61 2.59 -7.54
CA HIS A 55 12.94 2.97 -7.07
C HIS A 55 13.75 3.70 -8.14
N THR A 56 13.59 3.32 -9.41
CA THR A 56 14.23 4.01 -10.53
C THR A 56 13.66 5.42 -10.71
N SER A 57 12.33 5.55 -10.68
CA SER A 57 11.63 6.84 -10.75
C SER A 57 12.01 7.74 -9.58
N LEU A 58 12.03 7.20 -8.36
CA LEU A 58 12.45 7.94 -7.17
C LEU A 58 13.92 8.36 -7.25
N SER A 59 14.80 7.49 -7.75
CA SER A 59 16.22 7.79 -7.94
C SER A 59 16.43 9.01 -8.85
N ASN A 60 15.66 9.07 -9.95
CA ASN A 60 15.67 10.20 -10.88
C ASN A 60 15.14 11.49 -10.23
N ILE A 61 14.11 11.39 -9.39
CA ILE A 61 13.53 12.55 -8.70
C ILE A 61 14.48 13.14 -7.65
N ILE A 62 15.16 12.29 -6.88
CA ILE A 62 16.02 12.73 -5.77
C ILE A 62 17.48 12.95 -6.19
N GLY A 63 17.84 12.59 -7.43
CA GLY A 63 19.20 12.70 -7.97
C GLY A 63 20.20 11.74 -7.32
N ARG A 64 19.74 10.59 -6.82
CA ARG A 64 20.59 9.57 -6.18
C ARG A 64 20.17 8.18 -6.66
N ASN A 65 21.14 7.38 -7.10
CA ASN A 65 20.88 6.03 -7.58
C ASN A 65 20.65 5.04 -6.43
N LEU A 66 19.38 4.79 -6.10
CA LEU A 66 18.99 3.85 -5.04
C LEU A 66 19.21 2.38 -5.42
N ILE A 67 19.31 2.09 -6.72
CA ILE A 67 19.58 0.74 -7.26
C ILE A 67 21.02 0.32 -6.95
N GLU A 68 21.93 1.29 -6.88
CA GLU A 68 23.35 1.08 -6.53
C GLU A 68 23.60 1.27 -5.03
N ASP A 69 23.13 2.38 -4.44
CA ASP A 69 23.25 2.69 -3.01
C ASP A 69 21.93 3.25 -2.46
N PRO A 70 21.20 2.50 -1.61
CA PRO A 70 21.64 1.37 -0.77
C PRO A 70 21.75 0.01 -1.45
N GLY A 71 21.36 -0.08 -2.72
CA GLY A 71 21.43 -1.31 -3.51
C GLY A 71 20.08 -2.00 -3.61
N LEU A 72 19.72 -2.46 -4.83
CA LEU A 72 18.45 -3.12 -5.10
C LEU A 72 18.21 -4.35 -4.20
N HIS A 73 19.27 -5.10 -3.90
CA HIS A 73 19.20 -6.25 -3.00
C HIS A 73 18.68 -5.89 -1.61
N ARG A 74 19.02 -4.71 -1.07
CA ARG A 74 18.55 -4.27 0.26
C ARG A 74 17.12 -3.76 0.19
N THR A 75 16.78 -3.01 -0.85
CA THR A 75 15.43 -2.44 -0.98
C THR A 75 14.41 -3.53 -1.24
N MET A 76 14.73 -4.51 -2.12
CA MET A 76 13.88 -5.66 -2.39
C MET A 76 13.76 -6.60 -1.18
N LEU A 77 14.85 -6.83 -0.44
CA LEU A 77 14.79 -7.62 0.79
C LEU A 77 13.86 -6.96 1.83
N GLY A 78 13.94 -5.63 1.97
CA GLY A 78 13.05 -4.87 2.85
C GLY A 78 11.58 -5.03 2.47
N ASP A 79 11.27 -4.92 1.18
CA ASP A 79 9.91 -5.12 0.63
C ASP A 79 9.40 -6.54 0.89
N GLY A 80 10.20 -7.56 0.56
CA GLY A 80 9.84 -8.96 0.80
C GLY A 80 9.64 -9.30 2.29
N ILE A 81 10.46 -8.75 3.18
CA ILE A 81 10.26 -8.90 4.63
C ILE A 81 8.96 -8.23 5.07
N ALA A 82 8.66 -7.03 4.56
CA ALA A 82 7.42 -6.33 4.87
C ALA A 82 6.20 -7.13 4.37
N THR A 83 6.27 -7.72 3.18
CA THR A 83 5.21 -8.57 2.62
C THR A 83 5.03 -9.83 3.46
N PHE A 84 6.13 -10.47 3.84
CA PHE A 84 6.11 -11.68 4.66
C PHE A 84 5.46 -11.42 6.03
N VAL A 85 5.88 -10.35 6.71
CA VAL A 85 5.30 -9.97 8.01
C VAL A 85 3.83 -9.60 7.87
N ALA A 86 3.44 -8.88 6.82
CA ALA A 86 2.04 -8.57 6.55
C ALA A 86 1.22 -9.87 6.37
N GLY A 87 1.71 -10.82 5.56
CA GLY A 87 1.07 -12.11 5.36
C GLY A 87 0.90 -12.92 6.64
N LEU A 88 1.86 -12.88 7.57
CA LEU A 88 1.77 -13.59 8.86
C LEU A 88 0.67 -13.06 9.79
N ILE A 89 0.35 -11.77 9.69
CA ILE A 89 -0.66 -11.11 10.53
C ILE A 89 -2.01 -10.96 9.80
N GLY A 90 -2.15 -11.51 8.60
CA GLY A 90 -3.38 -11.46 7.80
C GLY A 90 -3.54 -10.20 6.95
N GLY A 91 -2.47 -9.42 6.80
CA GLY A 91 -2.41 -8.28 5.90
C GLY A 91 -2.23 -8.68 4.44
N PRO A 92 -2.52 -7.77 3.50
CA PRO A 92 -2.36 -8.02 2.06
C PRO A 92 -0.88 -8.00 1.65
N ALA A 93 -0.60 -8.47 0.43
CA ALA A 93 0.69 -8.23 -0.19
C ALA A 93 0.93 -6.72 -0.33
N ASN A 94 2.16 -6.28 -0.04
CA ASN A 94 2.56 -4.89 -0.13
C ASN A 94 3.68 -4.71 -1.17
N THR A 95 3.91 -3.46 -1.55
CA THR A 95 4.91 -3.03 -2.52
C THR A 95 5.18 -1.54 -2.29
N THR A 96 6.18 -0.99 -2.98
CA THR A 96 6.41 0.46 -3.00
C THR A 96 5.26 1.17 -3.74
N TYR A 97 4.88 2.36 -3.27
CA TYR A 97 3.79 3.14 -3.86
C TYR A 97 4.33 4.25 -4.77
N GLY A 98 4.08 4.13 -6.07
CA GLY A 98 4.44 5.15 -7.06
C GLY A 98 3.80 6.50 -6.79
N GLU A 99 2.62 6.53 -6.16
CA GLU A 99 1.94 7.76 -5.75
C GLU A 99 2.75 8.53 -4.70
N ASN A 100 3.41 7.83 -3.78
CA ASN A 100 4.28 8.48 -2.79
C ASN A 100 5.52 9.07 -3.47
N THR A 101 6.07 8.38 -4.47
CA THR A 101 7.16 8.90 -5.32
C THR A 101 6.73 10.19 -6.04
N ALA A 102 5.48 10.26 -6.51
CA ALA A 102 4.89 11.48 -7.09
C ALA A 102 4.85 12.64 -6.10
N VAL A 103 4.43 12.38 -4.86
CA VAL A 103 4.39 13.37 -3.78
C VAL A 103 5.79 13.89 -3.47
N VAL A 104 6.81 13.02 -3.43
CA VAL A 104 8.21 13.45 -3.28
C VAL A 104 8.65 14.33 -4.45
N GLY A 105 8.27 14.00 -5.68
CA GLY A 105 8.55 14.82 -6.87
C GLY A 105 7.95 16.23 -6.80
N MET A 106 6.75 16.37 -6.27
CA MET A 106 6.07 17.67 -6.12
C MET A 106 6.58 18.47 -4.92
N THR A 107 6.73 17.81 -3.76
CA THR A 107 7.11 18.47 -2.50
C THR A 107 8.60 18.70 -2.37
N ARG A 108 9.42 17.95 -3.12
CA ARG A 108 10.88 17.87 -2.98
C ARG A 108 11.33 17.40 -1.59
N VAL A 109 10.46 16.74 -0.83
CA VAL A 109 10.77 16.23 0.52
C VAL A 109 10.95 14.71 0.45
N ALA A 110 12.19 14.26 0.24
CA ALA A 110 12.57 12.85 0.22
C ALA A 110 13.04 12.31 1.59
N SER A 111 12.53 12.86 2.68
CA SER A 111 13.00 12.54 4.03
C SER A 111 12.44 11.22 4.55
N VAL A 112 13.33 10.26 4.84
CA VAL A 112 12.96 8.96 5.46
C VAL A 112 12.24 9.15 6.81
N LYS A 113 12.54 10.23 7.54
CA LYS A 113 11.86 10.54 8.82
C LYS A 113 10.37 10.86 8.61
N VAL A 114 10.02 11.53 7.51
CA VAL A 114 8.63 11.87 7.17
C VAL A 114 7.86 10.59 6.88
N ILE A 115 8.45 9.67 6.11
CA ILE A 115 7.84 8.36 5.81
C ILE A 115 7.65 7.52 7.09
N ARG A 116 8.63 7.51 8.00
CA ARG A 116 8.49 6.82 9.31
C ARG A 116 7.35 7.41 10.14
N LEU A 117 7.21 8.73 10.17
CA LEU A 117 6.11 9.40 10.88
C LEU A 117 4.76 9.02 10.26
N ALA A 118 4.67 9.01 8.92
CA ALA A 118 3.47 8.58 8.21
C ALA A 118 3.11 7.12 8.54
N ALA A 119 4.09 6.21 8.64
CA ALA A 119 3.87 4.83 9.06
C ALA A 119 3.32 4.72 10.49
N VAL A 120 3.89 5.46 11.45
CA VAL A 120 3.38 5.49 12.83
C VAL A 120 1.95 6.05 12.87
N PHE A 121 1.69 7.11 12.12
CA PHE A 121 0.36 7.69 12.01
C PHE A 121 -0.65 6.68 11.43
N ALA A 122 -0.28 5.98 10.35
CA ALA A 122 -1.11 4.94 9.76
C ALA A 122 -1.41 3.80 10.74
N ILE A 123 -0.43 3.37 11.54
CA ILE A 123 -0.64 2.37 12.59
C ILE A 123 -1.69 2.87 13.59
N ILE A 124 -1.51 4.08 14.13
CA ILE A 124 -2.44 4.67 15.12
C ILE A 124 -3.86 4.77 14.55
N VAL A 125 -3.98 5.26 13.31
CA VAL A 125 -5.26 5.39 12.62
C VAL A 125 -5.91 4.03 12.36
N GLY A 126 -5.12 2.97 12.16
CA GLY A 126 -5.62 1.60 12.06
C GLY A 126 -6.36 1.12 13.31
N PHE A 127 -6.03 1.67 14.49
CA PHE A 127 -6.75 1.39 15.73
C PHE A 127 -7.96 2.32 15.96
N PHE A 128 -8.21 3.26 15.05
CA PHE A 128 -9.25 4.26 15.20
C PHE A 128 -10.55 3.81 14.51
N GLY A 129 -11.40 3.09 15.26
CA GLY A 129 -12.58 2.40 14.73
C GLY A 129 -13.60 3.29 14.02
N LYS A 130 -13.75 4.55 14.47
CA LYS A 130 -14.59 5.54 13.77
C LYS A 130 -14.07 5.88 12.38
N PHE A 131 -12.75 6.00 12.23
CA PHE A 131 -12.14 6.31 10.95
C PHE A 131 -12.19 5.11 10.00
N THR A 132 -11.93 3.90 10.48
CA THR A 132 -12.06 2.70 9.65
C THR A 132 -13.52 2.50 9.19
N ALA A 133 -14.49 2.74 10.07
CA ALA A 133 -15.90 2.75 9.72
C ALA A 133 -16.21 3.83 8.67
N LEU A 134 -15.68 5.04 8.82
CA LEU A 134 -15.87 6.12 7.84
C LEU A 134 -15.34 5.73 6.45
N VAL A 135 -14.14 5.15 6.37
CA VAL A 135 -13.57 4.66 5.10
C VAL A 135 -14.46 3.58 4.47
N SER A 136 -15.07 2.71 5.28
CA SER A 136 -16.00 1.68 4.79
C SER A 136 -17.30 2.23 4.21
N THR A 137 -17.66 3.48 4.51
CA THR A 137 -18.85 4.14 3.92
C THR A 137 -18.62 4.66 2.50
N ILE A 138 -17.38 4.63 2.00
CA ILE A 138 -17.05 5.15 0.67
C ILE A 138 -17.72 4.24 -0.39
N PRO A 139 -18.57 4.80 -1.28
CA PRO A 139 -19.26 4.00 -2.28
C PRO A 139 -18.30 3.35 -3.29
N ASN A 140 -18.67 2.16 -3.78
CA ASN A 140 -17.88 1.42 -4.79
C ASN A 140 -17.58 2.22 -6.06
N ALA A 141 -18.50 3.09 -6.49
CA ALA A 141 -18.28 3.95 -7.66
C ALA A 141 -17.11 4.94 -7.45
N VAL A 142 -16.93 5.43 -6.22
CA VAL A 142 -15.80 6.31 -5.86
C VAL A 142 -14.51 5.50 -5.77
N LEU A 143 -14.56 4.33 -5.12
CA LEU A 143 -13.41 3.42 -5.04
C LEU A 143 -12.93 3.02 -6.44
N GLY A 144 -13.83 2.69 -7.36
CA GLY A 144 -13.49 2.37 -8.75
C GLY A 144 -12.83 3.54 -9.48
N GLY A 145 -13.33 4.77 -9.29
CA GLY A 145 -12.71 5.97 -9.86
C GLY A 145 -11.29 6.22 -9.32
N VAL A 146 -11.09 6.06 -8.01
CA VAL A 146 -9.77 6.16 -7.40
C VAL A 146 -8.84 5.06 -7.92
N SER A 147 -9.28 3.81 -7.97
CA SER A 147 -8.49 2.70 -8.50
C SER A 147 -8.05 2.92 -9.96
N LEU A 148 -8.92 3.48 -10.81
CA LEU A 148 -8.55 3.83 -12.18
C LEU A 148 -7.42 4.87 -12.23
N LEU A 149 -7.45 5.87 -11.36
CA LEU A 149 -6.38 6.87 -11.25
C LEU A 149 -5.07 6.23 -10.76
N LEU A 150 -5.13 5.38 -9.73
CA LEU A 150 -3.96 4.70 -9.17
C LEU A 150 -3.31 3.76 -10.21
N TYR A 151 -4.11 2.90 -10.86
CA TYR A 151 -3.60 2.01 -11.91
C TYR A 151 -3.07 2.78 -13.13
N GLY A 152 -3.65 3.93 -13.46
CA GLY A 152 -3.10 4.84 -14.46
C GLY A 152 -1.71 5.37 -14.06
N PHE A 153 -1.51 5.69 -12.79
CA PHE A 153 -0.21 6.16 -12.29
C PHE A 153 0.86 5.06 -12.37
N ILE A 154 0.52 3.83 -11.97
CA ILE A 154 1.40 2.66 -12.09
C ILE A 154 1.79 2.44 -13.56
N ALA A 155 0.83 2.49 -14.49
CA ALA A 155 1.10 2.35 -15.92
C ALA A 155 2.05 3.44 -16.45
N VAL A 156 1.88 4.70 -16.03
CA VAL A 156 2.75 5.81 -16.41
C VAL A 156 4.17 5.66 -15.83
N ASN A 157 4.31 5.20 -14.58
CA ASN A 157 5.61 4.91 -14.01
C ASN A 157 6.31 3.76 -14.75
N GLY A 158 5.58 2.71 -15.13
CA GLY A 158 6.12 1.64 -15.96
C GLY A 158 6.65 2.14 -17.31
N LEU A 159 5.92 3.06 -17.96
CA LEU A 159 6.37 3.67 -19.21
C LEU A 159 7.66 4.49 -19.03
N LYS A 160 7.82 5.21 -17.90
CA LYS A 160 9.03 5.98 -17.60
C LYS A 160 10.30 5.14 -17.44
N VAL A 161 10.18 3.85 -17.14
CA VAL A 161 11.32 2.93 -17.04
C VAL A 161 11.82 2.51 -18.42
N LEU A 162 10.95 2.54 -19.44
CA LEU A 162 11.27 2.12 -20.80
C LEU A 162 11.96 3.21 -21.64
N ILE A 163 11.85 4.48 -21.24
CA ILE A 163 12.42 5.65 -21.92
C ILE A 163 13.66 6.16 -21.19
#